data_AF-A0A7C9KNU7-F1
#
_entry.id   AF-A0A7C9KNU7-F1
#
_cell.length_a   1.000
_cell.length_b   1.000
_cell.length_c   1.000
_cell.angle_alpha   90.00
_cell.angle_beta   90.00
_cell.angle_gamma   90.00
#
_symmetry.space_group_name_H-M   'P 1'
#
loop_
_entity.id
_entity.type
_entity.pdbx_description
1 polymer ?
#
loop_
_entity_poly.entity_id
_entity_poly.type
_entity_poly.pdbx_seq_one_letter_code
_entity_poly.pdbx_strand_id
1 'polypeptide(L)'
;MSTEKNSITEKDNNISASDLKNRFKEGSIPLQTDFADLIDIADIGRKAVGKAPGQTNNPNSALELKDNSELAVKIYANGGLQANQDGISVRIKDKSLISGADGLAVNRGKGLWINNDKLEVDDHHGIEIVNEGIKVKASDGINVDSNGVSIQLANNDRALTGLSLSSRGLKVDDGLGIVLTKGHGVSVGEGYGIKVNTNDVAVKSKNSTIKVESGGISVGIGWGVKVGGEGLDVKAKDNGGIKVDSNGVSVDINAIINSIIPRGTIVPFYSDEPVPHGWVLCDGKNGTPNLNDSQTSRNINIISGNTNKSYNNWNLSWGSGHLEIFVHFMRYIMKK
;
A
#
# COMPACT_ATOMS: atom_id res chain seq x y z
N MET A 1 -7.19 -11.62 -103.83
CA MET A 1 -6.72 -13.03 -103.81
C MET A 1 -5.54 -13.10 -104.77
N SER A 2 -4.28 -13.30 -104.40
CA SER A 2 -3.65 -13.73 -103.16
C SER A 2 -2.35 -12.93 -103.04
N THR A 3 -2.11 -12.35 -101.87
CA THR A 3 -0.84 -11.72 -101.50
C THR A 3 0.25 -12.79 -101.49
N GLU A 4 1.29 -12.61 -102.31
CA GLU A 4 2.54 -13.36 -102.19
C GLU A 4 3.15 -13.04 -100.83
N LYS A 5 3.00 -13.96 -99.88
CA LYS A 5 3.87 -14.02 -98.71
C LYS A 5 5.26 -14.40 -99.21
N ASN A 6 6.08 -13.38 -99.40
CA ASN A 6 7.52 -13.53 -99.55
C ASN A 6 8.03 -14.16 -98.25
N SER A 7 8.13 -15.49 -98.27
CA SER A 7 8.53 -16.30 -97.14
C SER A 7 10.04 -16.17 -97.05
N ILE A 8 10.50 -15.19 -96.27
CA ILE A 8 11.88 -15.15 -95.80
C ILE A 8 12.01 -16.37 -94.91
N THR A 9 12.50 -17.46 -95.47
CA THR A 9 13.05 -18.56 -94.71
C THR A 9 14.13 -17.96 -93.81
N GLU A 10 13.88 -17.91 -92.51
CA GLU A 10 14.96 -17.86 -91.52
C GLU A 10 15.82 -19.10 -91.79
N LYS A 11 16.84 -18.91 -92.63
CA LYS A 11 17.96 -19.84 -92.68
C LYS A 11 18.63 -19.68 -91.33
N ASP A 12 18.64 -20.74 -90.53
CA ASP A 12 19.56 -20.91 -89.41
C ASP A 12 21.01 -20.81 -89.95
N ASN A 13 21.48 -19.58 -90.18
CA ASN A 13 22.86 -19.29 -90.52
C ASN A 13 23.66 -19.29 -89.23
N ASN A 14 23.85 -20.47 -88.65
CA ASN A 14 24.73 -20.68 -87.52
C ASN A 14 26.21 -20.70 -87.98
N ILE A 15 26.60 -19.70 -88.76
CA ILE A 15 27.98 -19.52 -89.20
C ILE A 15 28.79 -18.99 -88.03
N SER A 16 29.88 -19.68 -87.66
CA SER A 16 30.69 -19.25 -86.53
C SER A 16 31.52 -18.02 -86.88
N ALA A 17 31.92 -17.26 -85.87
CA ALA A 17 32.87 -16.17 -86.06
C ALA A 17 34.19 -16.64 -86.70
N SER A 18 34.61 -17.88 -86.45
CA SER A 18 35.79 -18.49 -87.05
C SER A 18 35.60 -18.78 -88.55
N ASP A 19 34.40 -19.21 -88.96
CA ASP A 19 34.09 -19.45 -90.37
C ASP A 19 34.06 -18.16 -91.16
N LEU A 20 33.46 -17.10 -90.60
CA LEU A 20 33.55 -15.76 -91.19
C LEU A 20 35.00 -15.31 -91.31
N LYS A 21 35.81 -15.41 -90.24
CA LYS A 21 37.24 -15.07 -90.32
C LYS A 21 37.98 -15.84 -91.43
N ASN A 22 37.64 -17.11 -91.65
CA ASN A 22 38.22 -17.92 -92.72
C ASN A 22 37.76 -17.51 -94.13
N ARG A 23 36.52 -17.03 -94.28
CA ARG A 23 35.99 -16.52 -95.56
C ARG A 23 36.50 -15.11 -95.89
N PHE A 24 36.82 -14.33 -94.86
CA PHE A 24 37.39 -12.98 -94.94
C PHE A 24 38.93 -12.94 -94.88
N LYS A 25 39.62 -14.08 -95.06
CA LYS A 25 41.09 -14.13 -95.05
C LYS A 25 41.72 -13.60 -96.35
N GLU A 26 42.99 -13.23 -96.27
CA GLU A 26 43.79 -12.82 -97.42
C GLU A 26 43.75 -13.86 -98.55
N GLY A 27 43.56 -13.40 -99.79
CA GLY A 27 43.42 -14.26 -100.98
C GLY A 27 42.05 -14.91 -101.18
N SER A 28 41.06 -14.64 -100.30
CA SER A 28 39.67 -15.10 -100.47
C SER A 28 38.77 -13.95 -100.96
N ILE A 29 37.70 -14.28 -101.71
CA ILE A 29 36.67 -13.32 -102.13
C ILE A 29 35.37 -13.67 -101.37
N PRO A 30 35.01 -12.91 -100.32
CA PRO A 30 33.76 -13.14 -99.58
C PRO A 30 32.53 -12.98 -100.47
N LEU A 31 31.51 -13.80 -100.24
CA LEU A 31 30.23 -13.74 -100.95
C LEU A 31 29.29 -12.72 -100.30
N GLN A 32 28.25 -12.29 -101.04
CA GLN A 32 27.19 -11.42 -100.50
C GLN A 32 26.57 -11.99 -99.20
N THR A 33 26.43 -13.30 -99.11
CA THR A 33 25.93 -13.98 -97.91
C THR A 33 26.88 -13.82 -96.72
N ASP A 34 28.20 -13.84 -96.96
CA ASP A 34 29.20 -13.67 -95.89
C ASP A 34 29.15 -12.26 -95.29
N PHE A 35 28.86 -11.25 -96.12
CA PHE A 35 28.64 -9.88 -95.66
C PHE A 35 27.34 -9.72 -94.88
N ALA A 36 26.25 -10.35 -95.34
CA ALA A 36 24.98 -10.32 -94.61
C ALA A 36 25.14 -10.96 -93.23
N ASP A 37 25.77 -12.13 -93.16
CA ASP A 37 26.05 -12.84 -91.92
C ASP A 37 26.92 -12.01 -90.94
N LEU A 38 27.94 -11.32 -91.44
CA LEU A 38 28.76 -10.41 -90.63
C LEU A 38 27.96 -9.23 -90.07
N ILE A 39 27.10 -8.61 -90.90
CA ILE A 39 26.24 -7.49 -90.49
C ILE A 39 25.25 -7.93 -89.42
N ASP A 40 24.63 -9.09 -89.60
CA ASP A 40 23.64 -9.62 -88.67
C ASP A 40 24.29 -9.94 -87.31
N ILE A 41 25.47 -10.56 -87.28
CA ILE A 41 26.23 -10.81 -86.03
C ILE A 41 26.61 -9.49 -85.34
N ALA A 42 27.09 -8.50 -86.11
CA ALA A 42 27.43 -7.19 -85.56
C ALA A 42 26.20 -6.44 -85.02
N ASP A 43 25.06 -6.55 -85.69
CA ASP A 43 23.81 -5.93 -85.28
C ASP A 43 23.23 -6.60 -84.02
N ILE A 44 23.31 -7.93 -83.91
CA ILE A 44 22.97 -8.70 -82.70
C ILE A 44 23.78 -8.19 -81.51
N GLY A 45 25.11 -8.09 -81.63
CA GLY A 45 25.97 -7.62 -80.55
C GLY A 45 25.64 -6.20 -80.09
N ARG A 46 25.40 -5.28 -81.05
CA ARG A 46 25.01 -3.89 -80.78
C ARG A 46 23.63 -3.79 -80.10
N LYS A 47 22.66 -4.59 -80.54
CA LYS A 47 21.32 -4.66 -79.93
C LYS A 47 21.37 -5.23 -78.51
N ALA A 48 22.23 -6.23 -78.26
CA ALA A 48 22.38 -6.84 -76.94
C ALA A 48 22.82 -5.84 -75.85
N VAL A 49 23.65 -4.86 -76.20
CA VAL A 49 24.03 -3.76 -75.27
C VAL A 49 23.13 -2.52 -75.38
N GLY A 50 21.96 -2.64 -75.99
CA GLY A 50 20.97 -1.57 -76.04
C GLY A 50 21.37 -0.33 -76.84
N LYS A 51 22.34 -0.45 -77.77
CA LYS A 51 22.71 0.67 -78.66
C LYS A 51 21.68 0.84 -79.78
N ALA A 52 21.41 2.09 -80.19
CA ALA A 52 20.60 2.43 -81.38
C ALA A 52 21.47 2.56 -82.65
N PRO A 53 20.90 2.45 -83.87
CA PRO A 53 21.65 2.74 -85.10
C PRO A 53 22.17 4.18 -85.04
N GLY A 54 23.48 4.41 -85.21
CA GLY A 54 24.12 5.73 -85.02
C GLY A 54 24.79 5.99 -83.66
N GLN A 55 24.77 4.98 -82.76
CA GLN A 55 25.65 4.78 -81.59
C GLN A 55 26.01 5.98 -80.70
N THR A 56 25.04 6.47 -79.92
CA THR A 56 25.31 6.99 -78.57
C THR A 56 25.13 5.89 -77.52
N ASN A 57 25.82 6.01 -76.39
CA ASN A 57 25.59 5.12 -75.24
C ASN A 57 24.15 5.29 -74.76
N ASN A 58 23.44 4.18 -74.58
CA ASN A 58 22.13 4.20 -73.93
C ASN A 58 22.34 4.06 -72.41
N PRO A 59 22.20 5.15 -71.63
CA PRO A 59 22.43 5.09 -70.18
C PRO A 59 21.44 4.14 -69.47
N ASN A 60 20.30 3.85 -70.11
CA ASN A 60 19.22 3.02 -69.58
C ASN A 60 19.32 1.55 -70.02
N SER A 61 20.42 1.12 -70.65
CA SER A 61 20.66 -0.30 -70.91
C SER A 61 20.88 -1.05 -69.61
N ALA A 62 20.17 -2.16 -69.41
CA ALA A 62 20.37 -3.08 -68.29
C ALA A 62 21.61 -3.98 -68.47
N LEU A 63 22.21 -3.96 -69.66
CA LEU A 63 23.41 -4.71 -70.02
C LEU A 63 24.53 -3.76 -70.46
N GLU A 64 25.77 -4.11 -70.17
CA GLU A 64 26.97 -3.38 -70.57
C GLU A 64 28.04 -4.34 -71.10
N LEU A 65 28.84 -3.89 -72.05
CA LEU A 65 30.08 -4.56 -72.44
C LEU A 65 31.19 -4.04 -71.53
N LYS A 66 31.81 -4.93 -70.75
CA LYS A 66 33.00 -4.61 -69.94
C LYS A 66 34.22 -4.42 -70.84
N ASP A 67 35.29 -3.85 -70.29
CA ASP A 67 36.55 -3.63 -71.02
C ASP A 67 37.19 -4.93 -71.53
N ASN A 68 36.91 -6.07 -70.89
CA ASN A 68 37.33 -7.40 -71.33
C ASN A 68 36.41 -8.01 -72.42
N SER A 69 35.51 -7.22 -72.99
CA SER A 69 34.51 -7.62 -74.00
C SER A 69 33.45 -8.63 -73.52
N GLU A 70 33.32 -8.85 -72.21
CA GLU A 70 32.22 -9.65 -71.66
C GLU A 70 30.94 -8.82 -71.57
N LEU A 71 29.83 -9.40 -72.01
CA LEU A 71 28.50 -8.85 -71.77
C LEU A 71 28.09 -9.12 -70.32
N ALA A 72 27.76 -8.08 -69.57
CA ALA A 72 27.37 -8.17 -68.17
C ALA A 72 26.09 -7.40 -67.88
N VAL A 73 25.44 -7.72 -66.76
CA VAL A 73 24.35 -6.90 -66.22
C VAL A 73 24.95 -5.64 -65.62
N LYS A 74 24.42 -4.48 -66.01
CA LYS A 74 24.79 -3.19 -65.46
C LYS A 74 24.19 -3.04 -64.06
N ILE A 75 25.04 -3.12 -63.03
CA ILE A 75 24.62 -3.03 -61.63
C ILE A 75 25.04 -1.68 -61.04
N TYR A 76 24.13 -1.01 -60.33
CA TYR A 76 24.48 0.15 -59.53
C TYR A 76 25.31 -0.30 -58.31
N ALA A 77 26.58 0.12 -58.23
CA ALA A 77 27.54 -0.38 -57.23
C ALA A 77 27.07 -0.24 -55.77
N ASN A 78 26.25 0.78 -55.48
CA ASN A 78 25.68 1.05 -54.16
C ASN A 78 24.19 0.63 -54.06
N GLY A 79 23.67 -0.08 -55.06
CA GLY A 79 22.31 -0.59 -55.10
C GLY A 79 22.13 -1.88 -54.30
N GLY A 80 20.90 -2.40 -54.34
CA GLY A 80 20.51 -3.64 -53.66
C GLY A 80 20.89 -4.92 -54.39
N LEU A 81 21.47 -4.84 -55.60
CA LEU A 81 21.97 -5.98 -56.35
C LEU A 81 23.50 -5.94 -56.41
N GLN A 82 24.11 -7.10 -56.57
CA GLN A 82 25.55 -7.25 -56.80
C GLN A 82 25.78 -8.38 -57.81
N ALA A 83 26.83 -8.25 -58.61
CA ALA A 83 27.31 -9.32 -59.49
C ALA A 83 28.59 -9.92 -58.89
N ASN A 84 28.65 -11.24 -58.78
CA ASN A 84 29.79 -11.98 -58.26
C ASN A 84 30.08 -13.22 -59.14
N GLN A 85 30.97 -14.11 -58.68
CA GLN A 85 31.36 -15.32 -59.41
C GLN A 85 30.19 -16.30 -59.61
N ASP A 86 29.18 -16.24 -58.75
CA ASP A 86 27.98 -17.09 -58.79
C ASP A 86 26.83 -16.45 -59.58
N GLY A 87 27.02 -15.25 -60.14
CA GLY A 87 26.02 -14.52 -60.93
C GLY A 87 25.51 -13.26 -60.23
N ILE A 88 24.21 -12.99 -60.35
CA ILE A 88 23.56 -11.81 -59.75
C ILE A 88 22.89 -12.20 -58.43
N SER A 89 23.21 -11.49 -57.35
CA SER A 89 22.62 -11.70 -56.02
C SER A 89 22.09 -10.40 -55.42
N VAL A 90 21.28 -10.53 -54.37
CA VAL A 90 20.84 -9.39 -53.56
C VAL A 90 21.94 -9.04 -52.56
N ARG A 91 22.27 -7.75 -52.43
CA ARG A 91 23.13 -7.22 -51.38
C ARG A 91 22.29 -6.93 -50.15
N ILE A 92 22.51 -7.69 -49.09
CA ILE A 92 21.84 -7.51 -47.80
C ILE A 92 22.78 -6.74 -46.87
N LYS A 93 22.37 -5.53 -46.46
CA LYS A 93 23.21 -4.64 -45.64
C LYS A 93 23.22 -5.03 -44.16
N ASP A 94 22.08 -5.47 -43.64
CA ASP A 94 21.90 -5.88 -42.26
C ASP A 94 21.47 -7.35 -42.19
N LYS A 95 21.30 -7.88 -40.98
CA LYS A 95 20.82 -9.25 -40.79
C LYS A 95 19.30 -9.31 -40.71
N SER A 96 18.54 -8.42 -41.36
CA SER A 96 17.07 -8.45 -41.35
C SER A 96 16.51 -9.43 -42.38
N LEU A 97 17.26 -9.69 -43.46
CA LEU A 97 16.97 -10.70 -44.46
C LEU A 97 18.13 -11.70 -44.53
N ILE A 98 17.84 -12.89 -45.06
CA ILE A 98 18.82 -13.90 -45.44
C ILE A 98 18.59 -14.29 -46.89
N SER A 99 19.67 -14.49 -47.64
CA SER A 99 19.65 -15.07 -48.98
C SER A 99 20.37 -16.42 -48.96
N GLY A 100 19.76 -17.42 -49.58
CA GLY A 100 20.30 -18.78 -49.69
C GLY A 100 19.75 -19.51 -50.92
N ALA A 101 19.95 -20.83 -50.97
CA ALA A 101 19.49 -21.67 -52.08
C ALA A 101 17.95 -21.60 -52.27
N ASP A 102 17.21 -21.39 -51.19
CA ASP A 102 15.75 -21.27 -51.19
C ASP A 102 15.25 -19.83 -51.48
N GLY A 103 16.15 -18.92 -51.85
CA GLY A 103 15.82 -17.53 -52.19
C GLY A 103 16.04 -16.55 -51.03
N LEU A 104 15.25 -15.48 -51.03
CA LEU A 104 15.32 -14.38 -50.04
C LEU A 104 14.22 -14.56 -48.99
N ALA A 105 14.60 -14.57 -47.71
CA ALA A 105 13.68 -14.72 -46.60
C ALA A 105 13.95 -13.70 -45.48
N VAL A 106 12.96 -13.51 -44.61
CA VAL A 106 13.13 -12.71 -43.38
C VAL A 106 13.99 -13.48 -42.37
N ASN A 107 14.97 -12.79 -41.78
CA ASN A 107 15.77 -13.35 -40.70
C ASN A 107 15.03 -13.15 -39.37
N ARG A 108 14.08 -14.04 -39.09
CA ARG A 108 13.22 -13.92 -37.89
C ARG A 108 13.98 -14.26 -36.61
N GLY A 109 13.87 -13.37 -35.62
CA GLY A 109 14.32 -13.62 -34.25
C GLY A 109 13.28 -14.38 -33.41
N LYS A 110 13.52 -14.46 -32.10
CA LYS A 110 12.50 -14.95 -31.15
C LYS A 110 11.28 -14.02 -31.15
N GLY A 111 10.09 -14.59 -30.99
CA GLY A 111 8.84 -13.83 -30.98
C GLY A 111 8.25 -13.55 -32.36
N LEU A 112 8.94 -13.93 -33.44
CA LEU A 112 8.44 -13.84 -34.81
C LEU A 112 8.53 -15.22 -35.47
N TRP A 113 7.49 -15.60 -36.20
CA TRP A 113 7.42 -16.89 -36.89
C TRP A 113 6.72 -16.76 -38.24
N ILE A 114 6.92 -17.76 -39.10
CA ILE A 114 6.20 -17.84 -40.36
C ILE A 114 5.10 -18.89 -40.20
N ASN A 115 3.85 -18.46 -40.34
CA ASN A 115 2.66 -19.29 -40.26
C ASN A 115 1.88 -19.16 -41.58
N ASN A 116 1.75 -20.24 -42.33
CA ASN A 116 1.10 -20.25 -43.66
C ASN A 116 1.57 -19.08 -44.55
N ASP A 117 2.89 -18.95 -44.72
CA ASP A 117 3.56 -17.92 -45.53
C ASP A 117 3.41 -16.47 -45.03
N LYS A 118 2.86 -16.25 -43.84
CA LYS A 118 2.77 -14.91 -43.20
C LYS A 118 3.78 -14.78 -42.07
N LEU A 119 4.44 -13.63 -42.01
CA LEU A 119 5.22 -13.24 -40.84
C LEU A 119 4.29 -12.76 -39.73
N GLU A 120 4.24 -13.52 -38.65
CA GLU A 120 3.37 -13.28 -37.50
C GLU A 120 4.21 -13.13 -36.23
N VAL A 121 3.60 -12.50 -35.22
CA VAL A 121 4.14 -12.53 -33.85
C VAL A 121 3.77 -13.87 -33.23
N ASP A 122 4.68 -14.40 -32.43
CA ASP A 122 4.48 -15.61 -31.67
C ASP A 122 3.57 -15.31 -30.46
N ASP A 123 2.32 -15.77 -30.46
CA ASP A 123 1.26 -15.37 -29.51
C ASP A 123 1.18 -16.26 -28.26
N HIS A 124 2.30 -16.83 -27.82
CA HIS A 124 2.35 -17.65 -26.61
C HIS A 124 2.33 -16.81 -25.31
N HIS A 125 1.68 -17.35 -24.26
CA HIS A 125 1.73 -16.91 -22.87
C HIS A 125 1.47 -15.40 -22.60
N GLY A 126 0.20 -15.01 -22.52
CA GLY A 126 -0.21 -13.68 -22.02
C GLY A 126 -0.28 -12.58 -23.08
N ILE A 127 -0.10 -12.94 -24.35
CA ILE A 127 -0.30 -12.08 -25.52
C ILE A 127 -1.39 -12.70 -26.40
N GLU A 128 -2.17 -11.85 -27.07
CA GLU A 128 -3.08 -12.26 -28.15
C GLU A 128 -2.96 -11.29 -29.34
N ILE A 129 -3.12 -11.82 -30.54
CA ILE A 129 -3.16 -11.02 -31.77
C ILE A 129 -4.63 -10.75 -32.10
N VAL A 130 -4.97 -9.47 -32.22
CA VAL A 130 -6.31 -8.98 -32.54
C VAL A 130 -6.25 -8.10 -33.79
N ASN A 131 -7.41 -7.65 -34.29
CA ASN A 131 -7.48 -6.84 -35.49
C ASN A 131 -6.69 -5.52 -35.39
N GLU A 132 -6.58 -4.93 -34.20
CA GLU A 132 -5.82 -3.69 -33.98
C GLU A 132 -4.31 -3.90 -33.72
N GLY A 133 -3.83 -5.14 -33.70
CA GLY A 133 -2.43 -5.48 -33.43
C GLY A 133 -2.28 -6.48 -32.29
N ILE A 134 -1.38 -6.19 -31.35
CA ILE A 134 -1.00 -7.10 -30.27
C ILE A 134 -1.57 -6.56 -28.95
N LYS A 135 -2.28 -7.41 -28.20
CA LYS A 135 -2.82 -7.09 -26.87
C LYS A 135 -2.33 -8.07 -25.81
N VAL A 136 -2.46 -7.66 -24.55
CA VAL A 136 -2.26 -8.55 -23.40
C VAL A 136 -3.48 -9.44 -23.27
N LYS A 137 -3.25 -10.75 -23.27
CA LYS A 137 -4.28 -11.76 -22.99
C LYS A 137 -4.48 -11.87 -21.47
N ALA A 138 -5.24 -10.92 -20.92
CA ALA A 138 -5.56 -10.86 -19.51
C ALA A 138 -6.52 -11.98 -19.08
N SER A 139 -6.45 -12.36 -17.81
CA SER A 139 -7.42 -13.23 -17.13
C SER A 139 -8.12 -12.45 -16.01
N ASP A 140 -8.88 -13.14 -15.16
CA ASP A 140 -9.58 -12.53 -14.03
C ASP A 140 -8.66 -11.64 -13.18
N GLY A 141 -9.17 -10.48 -12.79
CA GLY A 141 -8.44 -9.51 -11.97
C GLY A 141 -7.57 -8.52 -12.74
N ILE A 142 -7.48 -8.62 -14.07
CA ILE A 142 -6.74 -7.67 -14.92
C ILE A 142 -7.68 -7.08 -15.97
N ASN A 143 -7.72 -5.76 -16.06
CA ASN A 143 -8.41 -5.01 -17.11
C ASN A 143 -7.38 -4.48 -18.12
N VAL A 144 -7.67 -4.62 -19.42
CA VAL A 144 -6.83 -4.11 -20.52
C VAL A 144 -7.70 -3.22 -21.40
N ASP A 145 -7.42 -1.92 -21.39
CA ASP A 145 -8.15 -0.94 -22.18
C ASP A 145 -7.21 0.10 -22.83
N SER A 146 -7.78 1.15 -23.42
CA SER A 146 -7.02 2.22 -24.09
C SER A 146 -6.08 3.01 -23.16
N ASN A 147 -6.28 2.94 -21.84
CA ASN A 147 -5.44 3.56 -20.83
C ASN A 147 -4.32 2.63 -20.35
N GLY A 148 -4.32 1.36 -20.76
CA GLY A 148 -3.28 0.38 -20.45
C GLY A 148 -3.81 -0.83 -19.68
N VAL A 149 -2.93 -1.43 -18.87
CA VAL A 149 -3.22 -2.63 -18.06
C VAL A 149 -3.41 -2.21 -16.61
N SER A 150 -4.52 -2.61 -16.00
CA SER A 150 -4.90 -2.24 -14.63
C SER A 150 -5.50 -3.42 -13.88
N ILE A 151 -5.66 -3.30 -12.56
CA ILE A 151 -6.34 -4.30 -11.75
C ILE A 151 -7.86 -4.14 -11.97
N GLN A 152 -8.55 -5.25 -12.23
CA GLN A 152 -10.00 -5.36 -12.22
C GLN A 152 -10.45 -5.90 -10.85
N LEU A 153 -11.34 -5.20 -10.16
CA LEU A 153 -12.02 -5.77 -8.99
C LEU A 153 -13.21 -6.62 -9.46
N ALA A 154 -13.46 -7.76 -8.81
CA ALA A 154 -14.45 -8.75 -9.25
C ALA A 154 -15.90 -8.23 -9.31
N ASN A 155 -16.20 -7.14 -8.60
CA ASN A 155 -17.46 -6.43 -8.70
C ASN A 155 -17.22 -4.99 -9.14
N ASN A 156 -17.92 -4.57 -10.20
CA ASN A 156 -18.00 -3.17 -10.61
C ASN A 156 -18.78 -2.32 -9.59
N ASP A 157 -19.52 -2.97 -8.69
CA ASP A 157 -20.14 -2.34 -7.53
C ASP A 157 -19.09 -2.12 -6.44
N ARG A 158 -18.42 -0.96 -6.54
CA ARG A 158 -17.39 -0.49 -5.59
C ARG A 158 -17.90 -0.39 -4.15
N ALA A 159 -19.19 -0.55 -3.90
CA ALA A 159 -19.79 -0.52 -2.57
C ALA A 159 -19.80 -1.88 -1.86
N LEU A 160 -19.33 -2.97 -2.49
CA LEU A 160 -19.34 -4.33 -1.91
C LEU A 160 -17.98 -5.02 -1.90
N THR A 161 -16.92 -4.35 -2.36
CA THR A 161 -15.58 -4.90 -2.37
C THR A 161 -14.78 -4.32 -1.22
N GLY A 162 -14.17 -5.18 -0.41
CA GLY A 162 -13.27 -4.75 0.66
C GLY A 162 -11.98 -4.06 0.21
N LEU A 163 -11.83 -3.87 -1.10
CA LEU A 163 -10.71 -3.26 -1.77
C LEU A 163 -11.23 -2.15 -2.67
N SER A 164 -10.47 -1.07 -2.81
CA SER A 164 -10.72 0.02 -3.75
C SER A 164 -9.45 0.42 -4.48
N LEU A 165 -9.62 0.91 -5.70
CA LEU A 165 -8.53 1.43 -6.53
C LEU A 165 -8.54 2.95 -6.47
N SER A 166 -7.37 3.54 -6.24
CA SER A 166 -7.14 4.98 -6.26
C SER A 166 -5.99 5.32 -7.21
N SER A 167 -5.76 6.61 -7.46
CA SER A 167 -4.56 7.08 -8.18
C SER A 167 -3.24 6.70 -7.49
N ARG A 168 -3.28 6.26 -6.22
CA ARG A 168 -2.13 5.78 -5.45
C ARG A 168 -1.99 4.25 -5.45
N GLY A 169 -2.85 3.53 -6.15
CA GLY A 169 -2.85 2.06 -6.22
C GLY A 169 -4.04 1.42 -5.50
N LEU A 170 -3.90 0.13 -5.20
CA LEU A 170 -4.88 -0.72 -4.52
C LEU A 170 -4.81 -0.49 -3.00
N LYS A 171 -5.97 -0.24 -2.37
CA LYS A 171 -6.11 -0.09 -0.92
C LYS A 171 -7.30 -0.89 -0.40
N VAL A 172 -7.36 -1.08 0.92
CA VAL A 172 -8.55 -1.57 1.61
C VAL A 172 -9.59 -0.46 1.65
N ASP A 173 -10.85 -0.80 1.39
CA ASP A 173 -11.98 0.12 1.45
C ASP A 173 -12.33 0.48 2.90
N ASP A 174 -12.59 1.75 3.17
CA ASP A 174 -12.84 2.32 4.50
C ASP A 174 -14.22 2.00 5.07
N GLY A 175 -15.19 1.63 4.21
CA GLY A 175 -16.56 1.31 4.64
C GLY A 175 -16.80 -0.15 4.99
N LEU A 176 -16.17 -1.08 4.27
CA LEU A 176 -16.42 -2.53 4.44
C LEU A 176 -15.23 -3.33 4.98
N GLY A 177 -14.00 -2.83 4.85
CA GLY A 177 -12.80 -3.64 5.12
C GLY A 177 -12.74 -4.91 4.26
N ILE A 178 -11.79 -5.82 4.48
CA ILE A 178 -11.68 -7.04 3.66
C ILE A 178 -12.78 -8.04 4.06
N VAL A 179 -13.79 -8.20 3.20
CA VAL A 179 -14.85 -9.22 3.36
C VAL A 179 -14.36 -10.57 2.83
N LEU A 180 -14.28 -11.58 3.70
CA LEU A 180 -13.82 -12.93 3.37
C LEU A 180 -15.00 -13.90 3.29
N THR A 181 -15.02 -14.75 2.26
CA THR A 181 -15.91 -15.92 2.23
C THR A 181 -15.28 -17.10 2.99
N LYS A 182 -16.09 -18.11 3.34
CA LYS A 182 -15.64 -19.26 4.15
C LYS A 182 -14.42 -19.95 3.51
N GLY A 183 -13.31 -20.02 4.25
CA GLY A 183 -12.06 -20.66 3.78
C GLY A 183 -10.96 -19.68 3.34
N HIS A 184 -11.25 -18.37 3.30
CA HIS A 184 -10.26 -17.32 3.05
C HIS A 184 -9.92 -16.57 4.35
N GLY A 185 -8.69 -16.07 4.47
CA GLY A 185 -8.17 -15.44 5.69
C GLY A 185 -7.41 -14.14 5.41
N VAL A 186 -7.55 -13.16 6.30
CA VAL A 186 -6.60 -12.04 6.44
C VAL A 186 -5.65 -12.41 7.57
N SER A 187 -4.36 -12.46 7.29
CA SER A 187 -3.36 -12.66 8.34
C SER A 187 -3.28 -11.38 9.19
N VAL A 188 -3.58 -11.51 10.47
CA VAL A 188 -3.35 -10.46 11.46
C VAL A 188 -2.11 -10.86 12.25
N GLY A 189 -1.14 -9.95 12.39
CA GLY A 189 0.03 -10.22 13.23
C GLY A 189 -0.38 -10.30 14.71
N GLU A 190 0.09 -11.35 15.42
CA GLU A 190 -0.09 -11.41 16.88
C GLU A 190 0.84 -10.37 17.53
N GLY A 191 0.25 -9.34 18.15
CA GLY A 191 0.95 -8.36 18.98
C GLY A 191 0.69 -8.59 20.48
N TYR A 192 1.06 -7.64 21.32
CA TYR A 192 0.91 -7.79 22.78
C TYR A 192 -0.54 -7.84 23.28
N GLY A 193 -1.53 -7.41 22.50
CA GLY A 193 -2.94 -7.33 22.90
C GLY A 193 -3.93 -8.07 21.99
N ILE A 194 -3.45 -8.69 20.91
CA ILE A 194 -4.28 -9.43 19.96
C ILE A 194 -3.86 -10.89 20.03
N LYS A 195 -4.84 -11.80 20.03
CA LYS A 195 -4.64 -13.24 19.90
C LYS A 195 -5.33 -13.68 18.62
N VAL A 196 -4.59 -14.29 17.70
CA VAL A 196 -5.15 -14.86 16.48
C VAL A 196 -5.31 -16.36 16.70
N ASN A 197 -6.56 -16.84 16.71
CA ASN A 197 -6.87 -18.26 16.79
C ASN A 197 -7.18 -18.79 15.37
N THR A 198 -7.35 -20.11 15.24
CA THR A 198 -7.67 -20.75 13.96
C THR A 198 -8.96 -20.21 13.32
N ASN A 199 -9.93 -19.80 14.13
CA ASN A 199 -11.26 -19.43 13.66
C ASN A 199 -11.61 -17.95 13.85
N ASP A 200 -10.88 -17.22 14.69
CA ASP A 200 -11.21 -15.84 15.06
C ASP A 200 -9.98 -15.05 15.54
N VAL A 201 -10.18 -13.73 15.70
CA VAL A 201 -9.23 -12.83 16.34
C VAL A 201 -9.86 -12.35 17.64
N ALA A 202 -9.15 -12.54 18.75
CA ALA A 202 -9.57 -12.15 20.09
C ALA A 202 -8.60 -11.14 20.70
N VAL A 203 -9.01 -10.50 21.80
CA VAL A 203 -8.09 -9.71 22.63
C VAL A 203 -7.33 -10.63 23.58
N LYS A 204 -6.04 -10.40 23.73
CA LYS A 204 -5.17 -11.10 24.69
C LYS A 204 -5.08 -10.27 25.96
N SER A 205 -5.74 -10.71 27.03
CA SER A 205 -5.53 -10.10 28.34
C SER A 205 -4.29 -10.67 29.02
N LYS A 206 -3.52 -9.81 29.71
CA LYS A 206 -2.34 -10.24 30.48
C LYS A 206 -2.70 -11.14 31.66
N ASN A 207 -3.87 -10.90 32.25
CA ASN A 207 -4.39 -11.59 33.42
C ASN A 207 -5.93 -11.49 33.45
N SER A 208 -6.55 -12.00 34.52
CA SER A 208 -8.01 -12.01 34.70
C SER A 208 -8.64 -10.65 35.05
N THR A 209 -7.87 -9.56 35.09
CA THR A 209 -8.42 -8.20 35.30
C THR A 209 -9.18 -7.71 34.09
N ILE A 210 -8.77 -8.07 32.87
CA ILE A 210 -9.59 -7.88 31.67
C ILE A 210 -10.14 -9.24 31.27
N LYS A 211 -11.47 -9.35 31.28
CA LYS A 211 -12.19 -10.55 30.88
C LYS A 211 -12.58 -10.42 29.41
N VAL A 212 -12.20 -11.39 28.61
CA VAL A 212 -12.55 -11.51 27.19
C VAL A 212 -13.45 -12.73 27.06
N GLU A 213 -14.74 -12.50 26.88
CA GLU A 213 -15.80 -13.52 26.90
C GLU A 213 -16.67 -13.39 25.64
N SER A 214 -17.58 -14.34 25.42
CA SER A 214 -18.48 -14.31 24.25
C SER A 214 -19.38 -13.07 24.18
N GLY A 215 -19.63 -12.42 25.33
CA GLY A 215 -20.39 -11.18 25.43
C GLY A 215 -19.57 -9.90 25.21
N GLY A 216 -18.25 -10.00 24.98
CA GLY A 216 -17.35 -8.86 24.78
C GLY A 216 -16.23 -8.77 25.81
N ILE A 217 -15.70 -7.56 25.98
CA ILE A 217 -14.57 -7.27 26.87
C ILE A 217 -15.07 -6.50 28.09
N SER A 218 -14.69 -6.94 29.28
CA SER A 218 -15.04 -6.28 30.54
C SER A 218 -13.87 -6.23 31.52
N VAL A 219 -13.99 -5.40 32.56
CA VAL A 219 -13.05 -5.37 33.68
C VAL A 219 -13.56 -6.29 34.79
N GLY A 220 -12.71 -7.19 35.28
CA GLY A 220 -12.95 -7.96 36.48
C GLY A 220 -13.00 -7.05 37.71
N ILE A 221 -14.20 -6.86 38.27
CA ILE A 221 -14.41 -6.07 39.48
C ILE A 221 -14.25 -6.92 40.74
N GLY A 222 -13.58 -6.36 41.75
CA GLY A 222 -13.38 -6.97 43.06
C GLY A 222 -14.17 -6.25 44.15
N TRP A 223 -13.85 -6.55 45.42
CA TRP A 223 -14.43 -5.82 46.54
C TRP A 223 -14.01 -4.35 46.51
N GLY A 224 -14.95 -3.45 46.78
CA GLY A 224 -14.69 -2.01 46.79
C GLY A 224 -14.90 -1.31 45.45
N VAL A 225 -15.18 -2.04 44.37
CA VAL A 225 -15.53 -1.47 43.06
C VAL A 225 -16.83 -2.11 42.56
N LYS A 226 -17.67 -1.34 41.87
CA LYS A 226 -18.90 -1.82 41.22
C LYS A 226 -19.02 -1.20 39.82
N VAL A 227 -19.86 -1.80 38.98
CA VAL A 227 -20.29 -1.13 37.74
C VAL A 227 -21.22 0.03 38.13
N GLY A 228 -20.89 1.22 37.64
CA GLY A 228 -21.64 2.47 37.81
C GLY A 228 -22.39 2.87 36.55
N GLY A 229 -22.72 4.16 36.40
CA GLY A 229 -23.49 4.67 35.25
C GLY A 229 -22.82 4.39 33.90
N GLU A 230 -21.70 5.05 33.60
CA GLU A 230 -20.95 4.89 32.33
C GLU A 230 -19.63 4.12 32.52
N GLY A 231 -19.31 3.67 33.74
CA GLY A 231 -17.99 3.10 34.05
C GLY A 231 -17.92 2.34 35.37
N LEU A 232 -16.82 2.51 36.10
CA LEU A 232 -16.57 1.87 37.39
C LEU A 232 -16.71 2.87 38.54
N ASP A 233 -17.47 2.51 39.57
CA ASP A 233 -17.63 3.28 40.80
C ASP A 233 -16.93 2.61 41.98
N VAL A 234 -16.61 3.39 43.00
CA VAL A 234 -16.22 2.86 44.31
C VAL A 234 -17.45 2.34 45.06
N LYS A 235 -17.36 1.13 45.59
CA LYS A 235 -18.34 0.52 46.49
C LYS A 235 -17.88 0.73 47.93
N ALA A 236 -18.30 1.83 48.55
CA ALA A 236 -18.10 2.02 49.99
C ALA A 236 -18.90 0.98 50.80
N LYS A 237 -18.33 0.56 51.92
CA LYS A 237 -19.03 -0.25 52.92
C LYS A 237 -19.97 0.65 53.72
N ASP A 238 -21.17 0.17 53.98
CA ASP A 238 -22.12 0.86 54.87
C ASP A 238 -21.50 1.09 56.25
N ASN A 239 -21.59 2.34 56.74
CA ASN A 239 -20.96 2.79 57.99
C ASN A 239 -19.43 2.59 58.04
N GLY A 240 -18.77 2.46 56.87
CA GLY A 240 -17.32 2.26 56.77
C GLY A 240 -16.48 3.54 56.86
N GLY A 241 -17.11 4.70 57.09
CA GLY A 241 -16.44 5.99 57.17
C GLY A 241 -16.06 6.62 55.82
N ILE A 242 -16.45 6.01 54.70
CA ILE A 242 -16.24 6.54 53.34
C ILE A 242 -17.59 6.84 52.72
N LYS A 243 -17.76 8.06 52.21
CA LYS A 243 -18.91 8.50 51.42
C LYS A 243 -18.52 8.54 49.94
N VAL A 244 -19.34 7.92 49.10
CA VAL A 244 -19.22 7.98 47.64
C VAL A 244 -20.50 8.61 47.10
N ASP A 245 -20.37 9.72 46.39
CA ASP A 245 -21.48 10.41 45.73
C ASP A 245 -21.05 11.00 44.36
N SER A 246 -21.93 11.76 43.72
CA SER A 246 -21.69 12.36 42.40
C SER A 246 -20.51 13.34 42.38
N ASN A 247 -20.03 13.80 43.53
CA ASN A 247 -18.86 14.69 43.64
C ASN A 247 -17.57 13.91 43.90
N GLY A 248 -17.63 12.58 44.06
CA GLY A 248 -16.47 11.71 44.22
C GLY A 248 -16.45 10.93 45.55
N VAL A 249 -15.24 10.65 46.03
CA VAL A 249 -14.99 9.85 47.24
C VAL A 249 -14.47 10.75 48.35
N SER A 250 -15.10 10.70 49.52
CA SER A 250 -14.73 11.52 50.68
C SER A 250 -14.85 10.73 51.99
N VAL A 251 -14.30 11.29 53.07
CA VAL A 251 -14.46 10.74 54.42
C VAL A 251 -15.81 11.19 54.98
N ASP A 252 -16.60 10.24 55.49
CA ASP A 252 -17.82 10.54 56.23
C ASP A 252 -17.47 10.91 57.68
N ILE A 253 -17.21 12.20 57.89
CA ILE A 253 -16.83 12.75 59.20
C ILE A 253 -17.92 12.46 60.25
N ASN A 254 -19.21 12.52 59.86
CA ASN A 254 -20.31 12.31 60.79
C ASN A 254 -20.38 10.85 61.27
N ALA A 255 -20.09 9.89 60.39
CA ALA A 255 -20.02 8.48 60.75
C ALA A 255 -18.87 8.16 61.74
N ILE A 256 -17.82 8.99 61.80
CA ILE A 256 -16.61 8.69 62.59
C ILE A 256 -16.54 9.53 63.89
N ILE A 257 -17.17 10.71 63.97
CA ILE A 257 -17.10 11.62 65.14
C ILE A 257 -17.45 10.92 66.47
N ASN A 258 -18.45 10.02 66.48
CA ASN A 258 -18.86 9.31 67.70
C ASN A 258 -17.89 8.19 68.12
N SER A 259 -16.96 7.82 67.25
CA SER A 259 -15.98 6.75 67.50
C SER A 259 -14.60 7.28 67.91
N ILE A 260 -14.32 8.58 67.71
CA ILE A 260 -13.01 9.19 68.04
C ILE A 260 -12.91 9.51 69.53
N ILE A 261 -14.00 10.01 70.14
CA ILE A 261 -14.06 10.35 71.56
C ILE A 261 -15.12 9.48 72.23
N PRO A 262 -14.74 8.55 73.12
CA PRO A 262 -15.69 7.68 73.80
C PRO A 262 -16.77 8.46 74.56
N ARG A 263 -18.02 7.98 74.52
CA ARG A 263 -19.09 8.49 75.38
C ARG A 263 -18.67 8.40 76.85
N GLY A 264 -18.94 9.46 77.61
CA GLY A 264 -18.49 9.58 78.99
C GLY A 264 -17.11 10.23 79.16
N THR A 265 -16.38 10.51 78.08
CA THR A 265 -15.14 11.31 78.17
C THR A 265 -15.47 12.70 78.71
N ILE A 266 -14.82 13.09 79.79
CA ILE A 266 -14.96 14.41 80.41
C ILE A 266 -13.74 15.24 80.04
N VAL A 267 -13.97 16.45 79.56
CA VAL A 267 -12.90 17.40 79.26
C VAL A 267 -13.15 18.75 79.91
N PRO A 268 -12.07 19.45 80.31
CA PRO A 268 -12.18 20.85 80.64
C PRO A 268 -12.57 21.66 79.40
N PHE A 269 -13.55 22.54 79.56
CA PHE A 269 -14.11 23.42 78.54
C PHE A 269 -13.99 24.85 79.01
N TYR A 270 -12.91 25.49 78.56
CA TYR A 270 -12.68 26.90 78.78
C TYR A 270 -13.36 27.72 77.66
N SER A 271 -14.70 27.67 77.59
CA SER A 271 -15.53 28.58 76.79
C SER A 271 -16.82 28.99 77.51
N ASP A 272 -17.25 30.25 77.35
CA ASP A 272 -18.60 30.70 77.72
C ASP A 272 -19.61 30.45 76.58
N GLU A 273 -19.12 30.03 75.42
CA GLU A 273 -19.94 29.62 74.28
C GLU A 273 -20.85 28.42 74.63
N PRO A 274 -21.92 28.19 73.84
CA PRO A 274 -22.74 26.99 73.96
C PRO A 274 -21.90 25.72 73.93
N VAL A 275 -22.29 24.73 74.72
CA VAL A 275 -21.61 23.43 74.74
C VAL A 275 -21.69 22.81 73.33
N PRO A 276 -20.56 22.35 72.75
CA PRO A 276 -20.55 21.81 71.39
C PRO A 276 -21.54 20.65 71.21
N HIS A 277 -22.06 20.51 69.99
CA HIS A 277 -23.01 19.44 69.67
C HIS A 277 -22.42 18.06 70.02
N GLY A 278 -23.23 17.23 70.67
CA GLY A 278 -22.79 15.92 71.18
C GLY A 278 -22.02 15.96 72.51
N TRP A 279 -21.95 17.11 73.18
CA TRP A 279 -21.44 17.24 74.55
C TRP A 279 -22.51 17.83 75.47
N VAL A 280 -22.38 17.61 76.79
CA VAL A 280 -23.28 18.18 77.81
C VAL A 280 -22.49 18.66 79.02
N LEU A 281 -23.05 19.57 79.82
CA LEU A 281 -22.43 19.99 81.08
C LEU A 281 -22.38 18.84 82.09
N CYS A 282 -21.29 18.79 82.85
CA CYS A 282 -21.15 17.96 84.04
C CYS A 282 -21.83 18.65 85.24
N ASP A 283 -23.15 18.69 85.25
CA ASP A 283 -23.98 19.39 86.25
C ASP A 283 -24.76 18.42 87.16
N GLY A 284 -24.44 17.12 87.10
CA GLY A 284 -25.16 16.08 87.84
C GLY A 284 -26.45 15.61 87.17
N LYS A 285 -26.86 16.20 86.05
CA LYS A 285 -28.07 15.82 85.31
C LYS A 285 -27.74 14.89 84.13
N ASN A 286 -28.76 14.19 83.66
CA ASN A 286 -28.66 13.28 82.50
C ASN A 286 -27.52 12.25 82.65
N GLY A 287 -27.19 11.82 83.87
CA GLY A 287 -26.12 10.84 84.14
C GLY A 287 -24.69 11.37 84.02
N THR A 288 -24.48 12.70 84.07
CA THR A 288 -23.15 13.29 84.20
C THR A 288 -22.76 13.41 85.68
N PRO A 289 -21.47 13.37 86.06
CA PRO A 289 -21.07 13.81 87.39
C PRO A 289 -21.29 15.31 87.54
N ASN A 290 -21.51 15.78 88.77
CA ASN A 290 -21.60 17.20 89.07
C ASN A 290 -20.20 17.77 89.32
N LEU A 291 -19.57 18.29 88.26
CA LEU A 291 -18.25 18.90 88.30
C LEU A 291 -18.31 20.42 88.10
N ASN A 292 -19.48 21.02 87.90
CA ASN A 292 -19.67 22.46 87.67
C ASN A 292 -20.43 23.17 88.80
N ASP A 293 -20.49 22.56 89.99
CA ASP A 293 -21.15 23.16 91.16
C ASP A 293 -20.19 24.08 91.92
N SER A 294 -20.59 25.35 92.03
CA SER A 294 -19.81 26.40 92.67
C SER A 294 -20.30 26.79 94.07
N GLN A 295 -21.29 26.10 94.66
CA GLN A 295 -22.09 26.75 95.72
C GLN A 295 -22.16 26.13 97.13
N THR A 296 -21.37 25.13 97.54
CA THR A 296 -21.65 24.53 98.88
C THR A 296 -20.50 24.22 99.84
N SER A 297 -19.22 24.54 99.59
CA SER A 297 -18.22 24.36 100.66
C SER A 297 -17.06 25.36 100.63
N ARG A 298 -16.56 25.72 101.83
CA ARG A 298 -15.35 26.53 102.04
C ARG A 298 -14.05 25.80 101.66
N ASN A 299 -14.13 24.81 100.78
CA ASN A 299 -13.01 23.95 100.39
C ASN A 299 -12.54 24.30 98.98
N ILE A 300 -11.22 24.37 98.79
CA ILE A 300 -10.60 24.53 97.48
C ILE A 300 -10.66 23.18 96.76
N ASN A 301 -11.59 23.00 95.83
CA ASN A 301 -11.58 21.83 94.93
C ASN A 301 -10.87 22.21 93.63
N ILE A 302 -9.66 21.66 93.43
CA ILE A 302 -8.78 21.97 92.30
C ILE A 302 -9.35 21.45 90.96
N ILE A 303 -10.33 20.53 91.03
CA ILE A 303 -10.93 19.87 89.86
C ILE A 303 -12.41 20.29 89.69
N SER A 304 -12.96 21.16 90.53
CA SER A 304 -14.32 21.67 90.34
C SER A 304 -14.35 22.89 89.43
N GLY A 305 -15.19 22.82 88.41
CA GLY A 305 -15.52 23.91 87.53
C GLY A 305 -16.62 24.81 88.07
N ASN A 306 -16.91 25.87 87.33
CA ASN A 306 -18.05 26.76 87.58
C ASN A 306 -18.97 26.76 86.35
N THR A 307 -20.20 27.22 86.49
CA THR A 307 -21.19 27.29 85.39
C THR A 307 -20.75 28.24 84.28
N ASN A 308 -20.01 29.30 84.65
CA ASN A 308 -19.36 30.26 83.75
C ASN A 308 -17.85 30.25 83.98
N LYS A 309 -17.08 30.73 83.00
CA LYS A 309 -15.68 31.07 83.27
C LYS A 309 -15.60 32.13 84.35
N SER A 310 -14.67 31.94 85.27
CA SER A 310 -14.33 32.98 86.24
C SER A 310 -12.86 32.87 86.60
N TYR A 311 -12.29 34.01 86.93
CA TYR A 311 -10.95 34.12 87.47
C TYR A 311 -11.09 34.65 88.88
N ASN A 312 -10.57 33.89 89.84
CA ASN A 312 -10.49 34.34 91.22
C ASN A 312 -9.04 34.34 91.67
N ASN A 313 -8.72 35.37 92.44
CA ASN A 313 -7.45 35.49 93.12
C ASN A 313 -7.68 35.29 94.62
N TRP A 314 -7.05 34.27 95.19
CA TRP A 314 -7.17 33.95 96.61
C TRP A 314 -5.84 34.21 97.33
N ASN A 315 -5.88 35.16 98.26
CA ASN A 315 -4.78 35.48 99.16
C ASN A 315 -4.97 34.73 100.48
N LEU A 316 -3.96 33.96 100.90
CA LEU A 316 -4.00 33.24 102.18
C LEU A 316 -3.79 34.16 103.39
N SER A 317 -3.17 35.34 103.21
CA SER A 317 -2.98 36.38 104.25
C SER A 317 -2.67 37.75 103.60
N TRP A 318 -2.64 38.82 104.39
CA TRP A 318 -2.35 40.20 103.96
C TRP A 318 -0.87 40.57 104.20
N GLY A 319 -0.20 41.18 103.21
CA GLY A 319 1.22 41.60 103.30
C GLY A 319 2.07 41.10 102.12
N SER A 320 3.31 41.60 101.97
CA SER A 320 4.22 41.14 100.91
C SER A 320 4.85 39.78 101.26
N GLY A 321 4.85 38.84 100.31
CA GLY A 321 5.50 37.52 100.44
C GLY A 321 4.60 36.35 100.86
N HIS A 322 3.27 36.55 100.93
CA HIS A 322 2.32 35.45 101.13
C HIS A 322 1.97 34.75 99.81
N LEU A 323 1.57 33.47 99.91
CA LEU A 323 1.16 32.65 98.77
C LEU A 323 -0.14 33.18 98.15
N GLU A 324 -0.07 33.54 96.87
CA GLU A 324 -1.19 33.96 96.03
C GLU A 324 -1.59 32.81 95.09
N ILE A 325 -2.87 32.47 95.06
CA ILE A 325 -3.40 31.38 94.21
C ILE A 325 -4.32 31.98 93.15
N PHE A 326 -3.92 31.83 91.90
CA PHE A 326 -4.73 32.17 90.74
C PHE A 326 -5.56 30.97 90.29
N VAL A 327 -6.87 31.03 90.52
CA VAL A 327 -7.79 29.94 90.15
C VAL A 327 -8.60 30.36 88.93
N HIS A 328 -8.37 29.65 87.83
CA HIS A 328 -9.19 29.75 86.62
C HIS A 328 -10.25 28.67 86.65
N PHE A 329 -11.50 29.07 86.89
CA PHE A 329 -12.62 28.16 86.81
C PHE A 329 -12.96 27.91 85.34
N MET A 330 -12.91 26.64 84.98
CA MET A 330 -13.36 26.13 83.69
C MET A 330 -14.68 25.40 83.87
N ARG A 331 -15.40 25.16 82.77
CA ARG A 331 -16.57 24.27 82.78
C ARG A 331 -16.07 22.87 82.47
N TYR A 332 -16.70 21.84 82.99
CA TYR A 332 -16.47 20.46 82.59
C TYR A 332 -17.64 19.98 81.73
N ILE A 333 -17.34 19.44 80.56
CA ILE A 333 -18.34 18.87 79.66
C ILE A 333 -18.03 17.39 79.42
N MET A 334 -19.08 16.60 79.21
CA MET A 334 -18.99 15.17 78.97
C MET A 334 -19.51 14.84 77.58
N LYS A 335 -18.78 14.00 76.84
CA LYS A 335 -19.19 13.49 75.54
C LYS A 335 -20.43 12.61 75.69
N LYS A 336 -21.48 12.94 74.95
CA LYS A 336 -22.68 12.11 74.76
C LYS A 336 -22.62 11.32 73.46
#